data_AF-A0A2G7GEL8-F1
#
_entry.id   AF-A0A2G7GEL8-F1
#
_cell.length_a   1.000
_cell.length_b   1.000
_cell.length_c   1.000
_cell.angle_alpha   90.00
_cell.angle_beta   90.00
_cell.angle_gamma   90.00
#
_symmetry.space_group_name_H-M   'P 1'
#
loop_
_entity.id
_entity.type
_entity.pdbx_description
1 polymer ?
#
loop_
_entity_poly.entity_id
_entity_poly.type
_entity_poly.pdbx_seq_one_letter_code
_entity_poly.pdbx_strand_id
1 'polypeptide(L)'
;MSNLGDLQSLASSIAAVTSPFRNYLNDLYEKYRSLNEGAVADYIPELATAKPEWFGICVVTQDGQLFEVGDCEKLFTIQSISKAFVFGLALEDHGREYVNSKVSVEPTGEAFNAIVLDELTNRPYNPMVNAGAIATTDLIKGKNGTERLKRLLEMFKRYTGREHDINVPVFLSEKATGYRNRAIAYLMLNFGMVSDKIDETLDLYFQQCSILVNAKDLAMLAATLANGGINPVTKERAIDERYVQDVISVMLSCGMYDASGEWAYRVGLPAKSGVGGGITAIAPGKLGIGTFSPPLDAKGNSLRGIKVCEDLSKDFGLHLFNVATPERNLQEWIAGGDGINDW
;
A
#
# COMPACT_ATOMS: atom_id res chain seq x y z
N MET A 1 3.15 -23.66 25.03
CA MET A 1 3.88 -22.97 23.94
C MET A 1 3.50 -21.49 23.78
N SER A 2 2.44 -20.98 24.42
CA SER A 2 2.07 -19.54 24.36
C SER A 2 3.02 -18.61 25.12
N ASN A 3 3.55 -19.02 26.28
CA ASN A 3 4.39 -18.15 27.13
C ASN A 3 5.75 -17.73 26.52
N LEU A 4 6.34 -18.51 25.59
CA LEU A 4 7.60 -18.11 24.96
C LEU A 4 7.40 -17.07 23.84
N GLY A 5 6.28 -17.16 23.10
CA GLY A 5 5.94 -16.21 22.05
C GLY A 5 5.66 -14.81 22.61
N ASP A 6 4.96 -14.74 23.73
CA ASP A 6 4.65 -13.47 24.41
C ASP A 6 5.92 -12.80 24.99
N LEU A 7 6.85 -13.59 25.55
CA LEU A 7 8.12 -13.07 26.06
C LEU A 7 9.05 -12.58 24.94
N GLN A 8 9.09 -13.27 23.81
CA GLN A 8 9.90 -12.87 22.66
C GLN A 8 9.32 -11.65 21.94
N SER A 9 8.00 -11.54 21.87
CA SER A 9 7.29 -10.34 21.40
C SER A 9 7.56 -9.13 22.32
N LEU A 10 7.51 -9.32 23.63
CA LEU A 10 7.79 -8.28 24.62
C LEU A 10 9.25 -7.81 24.56
N ALA A 11 10.20 -8.75 24.46
CA ALA A 11 11.62 -8.44 24.33
C ALA A 11 11.93 -7.69 23.02
N SER A 12 11.32 -8.10 21.91
CA SER A 12 11.47 -7.41 20.61
C SER A 12 10.88 -6.01 20.65
N SER A 13 9.75 -5.82 21.35
CA SER A 13 9.12 -4.50 21.55
C SER A 13 9.99 -3.58 22.40
N ILE A 14 10.61 -4.09 23.48
CA ILE A 14 11.53 -3.31 24.32
C ILE A 14 12.77 -2.89 23.51
N ALA A 15 13.37 -3.82 22.75
CA ALA A 15 14.52 -3.52 21.91
C ALA A 15 14.20 -2.46 20.84
N ALA A 16 13.00 -2.52 20.25
CA ALA A 16 12.55 -1.53 19.27
C ALA A 16 12.37 -0.13 19.87
N VAL A 17 11.93 -0.03 21.12
CA VAL A 17 11.76 1.25 21.83
C VAL A 17 13.12 1.92 22.10
N THR A 18 14.15 1.14 22.46
CA THR A 18 15.50 1.66 22.76
C THR A 18 16.42 1.75 21.54
N SER A 19 15.94 1.32 20.37
CA SER A 19 16.71 1.29 19.14
C SER A 19 17.00 2.70 18.61
N PRO A 20 18.24 3.00 18.18
CA PRO A 20 18.56 4.28 17.56
C PRO A 20 17.80 4.50 16.24
N PHE A 21 17.33 3.43 15.58
CA PHE A 21 16.44 3.54 14.42
C PHE A 21 15.13 4.25 14.77
N ARG A 22 14.57 4.05 15.97
CA ARG A 22 13.36 4.76 16.41
C ARG A 22 13.63 6.26 16.56
N ASN A 23 14.80 6.64 17.08
CA ASN A 23 15.20 8.05 17.20
C ASN A 23 15.34 8.68 15.82
N TYR A 24 15.94 7.97 14.86
CA TYR A 24 15.98 8.44 13.48
C TYR A 24 14.58 8.69 12.88
N LEU A 25 13.62 7.77 13.07
CA LEU A 25 12.24 8.00 12.61
C LEU A 25 11.61 9.21 13.30
N ASN A 26 11.98 9.47 14.57
CA ASN A 26 11.55 10.65 15.29
C ASN A 26 12.16 11.93 14.72
N ASP A 27 13.43 11.91 14.32
CA ASP A 27 14.06 13.05 13.65
C ASP A 27 13.39 13.35 12.31
N LEU A 28 13.06 12.32 11.52
CA LEU A 28 12.28 12.49 10.28
C LEU A 28 10.89 13.06 10.55
N TYR A 29 10.21 12.57 11.59
CA TYR A 29 8.91 13.09 12.01
C TYR A 29 9.00 14.58 12.36
N GLU A 30 9.94 14.98 13.21
CA GLU A 30 10.13 16.38 13.61
C GLU A 30 10.60 17.27 12.44
N LYS A 31 11.42 16.73 11.53
CA LYS A 31 11.85 17.43 10.31
C LYS A 31 10.69 17.76 9.38
N TYR A 32 9.71 16.86 9.24
CA TYR A 32 8.64 16.98 8.24
C TYR A 32 7.25 17.33 8.79
N ARG A 33 7.01 17.28 10.10
CA ARG A 33 5.70 17.63 10.71
C ARG A 33 5.22 19.04 10.38
N SER A 34 6.14 19.98 10.13
CA SER A 34 5.83 21.38 9.80
C SER A 34 5.61 21.61 8.29
N LEU A 35 5.87 20.61 7.44
CA LEU A 35 5.65 20.68 6.01
C LEU A 35 4.16 20.61 5.73
N ASN A 36 3.52 21.77 5.48
CA ASN A 36 2.07 21.90 5.32
C ASN A 36 1.64 22.14 3.86
N GLU A 37 2.53 21.90 2.90
CA GLU A 37 2.21 22.01 1.48
C GLU A 37 1.25 20.89 1.03
N GLY A 38 0.44 21.19 0.02
CA GLY A 38 -0.59 20.29 -0.49
C GLY A 38 -1.98 20.56 0.09
N ALA A 39 -2.92 19.69 -0.23
CA ALA A 39 -4.32 19.81 0.21
C ALA A 39 -4.91 18.45 0.61
N VAL A 40 -5.80 18.45 1.60
CA VAL A 40 -6.57 17.26 1.95
C VAL A 40 -7.56 16.96 0.82
N ALA A 41 -7.73 15.69 0.47
CA ALA A 41 -8.72 15.30 -0.53
C ALA A 41 -10.15 15.66 -0.07
N ASP A 42 -10.90 16.34 -0.92
CA ASP A 42 -12.20 16.93 -0.60
C ASP A 42 -13.30 16.64 -1.65
N TYR A 43 -13.01 15.77 -2.63
CA TYR A 43 -13.97 15.43 -3.70
C TYR A 43 -15.19 14.67 -3.18
N ILE A 44 -15.11 14.09 -1.98
CA ILE A 44 -16.27 13.66 -1.18
C ILE A 44 -16.18 14.25 0.24
N PRO A 45 -17.31 14.56 0.89
CA PRO A 45 -17.33 15.22 2.19
C PRO A 45 -16.57 14.47 3.29
N GLU A 46 -16.60 13.14 3.26
CA GLU A 46 -16.02 12.30 4.31
C GLU A 46 -14.48 12.40 4.33
N LEU A 47 -13.82 12.58 3.18
CA LEU A 47 -12.35 12.72 3.13
C LEU A 47 -11.87 14.06 3.68
N ALA A 48 -12.68 15.12 3.50
CA ALA A 48 -12.36 16.46 4.01
C ALA A 48 -12.34 16.55 5.55
N THR A 49 -12.80 15.50 6.25
CA THR A 49 -12.77 15.43 7.72
C THR A 49 -11.38 15.10 8.28
N ALA A 50 -10.46 14.62 7.44
CA ALA A 50 -9.10 14.31 7.85
C ALA A 50 -8.34 15.58 8.22
N LYS A 51 -7.63 15.54 9.34
CA LYS A 51 -6.93 16.72 9.84
C LYS A 51 -5.55 16.87 9.17
N PRO A 52 -5.21 18.04 8.58
CA PRO A 52 -3.92 18.25 7.89
C PRO A 52 -2.67 17.99 8.76
N GLU A 53 -2.79 18.18 10.08
CA GLU A 53 -1.70 17.96 11.02
C GLU A 53 -1.38 16.48 11.29
N TRP A 54 -2.27 15.55 10.93
CA TRP A 54 -2.01 14.13 11.15
C TRP A 54 -0.78 13.68 10.39
N PHE A 55 0.14 13.05 11.12
CA PHE A 55 1.36 12.51 10.55
C PHE A 55 1.84 11.29 11.34
N GLY A 56 1.90 10.13 10.70
CA GLY A 56 2.39 8.90 11.29
C GLY A 56 3.43 8.23 10.39
N ILE A 57 4.50 7.72 10.99
CA ILE A 57 5.55 6.94 10.33
C ILE A 57 5.67 5.61 11.06
N CYS A 58 5.49 4.52 10.32
CA CYS A 58 5.63 3.17 10.83
C CYS A 58 6.54 2.34 9.92
N VAL A 59 7.41 1.54 10.54
CA VAL A 59 8.30 0.60 9.86
C VAL A 59 8.20 -0.76 10.54
N VAL A 60 8.08 -1.83 9.76
CA VAL A 60 8.07 -3.21 10.24
C VAL A 60 9.17 -4.00 9.54
N THR A 61 10.05 -4.64 10.31
CA THR A 61 11.14 -5.46 9.76
C THR A 61 10.62 -6.84 9.31
N GLN A 62 11.37 -7.55 8.47
CA GLN A 62 11.04 -8.93 8.05
C GLN A 62 10.93 -9.92 9.23
N ASP A 63 11.59 -9.60 10.33
CA ASP A 63 11.63 -10.33 11.58
C ASP A 63 10.52 -9.89 12.56
N GLY A 64 9.73 -8.87 12.19
CA GLY A 64 8.50 -8.46 12.88
C GLY A 64 8.70 -7.37 13.92
N GLN A 65 9.87 -6.73 13.98
CA GLN A 65 10.08 -5.57 14.85
C GLN A 65 9.32 -4.38 14.31
N LEU A 66 8.56 -3.72 15.19
CA LEU A 66 7.69 -2.59 14.87
C LEU A 66 8.29 -1.30 15.42
N PHE A 67 8.48 -0.31 14.56
CA PHE A 67 8.91 1.04 14.91
C PHE A 67 7.85 2.04 14.52
N GLU A 68 7.46 2.92 15.44
CA GLU A 68 6.36 3.86 15.23
C GLU A 68 6.61 5.23 15.88
N VAL A 69 6.25 6.28 15.14
CA VAL A 69 6.32 7.68 15.57
C VAL A 69 5.10 8.45 15.06
N GLY A 70 4.52 9.30 15.91
CA GLY A 70 3.41 10.18 15.55
C GLY A 70 2.04 9.47 15.56
N ASP A 71 1.14 9.92 14.70
CA ASP A 71 -0.27 9.50 14.58
C ASP A 71 -0.47 8.13 13.92
N CYS A 72 0.33 7.13 14.30
CA CYS A 72 0.35 5.81 13.63
C CYS A 72 -0.93 4.99 13.75
N GLU A 73 -1.79 5.29 14.73
CA GLU A 73 -3.05 4.59 14.99
C GLU A 73 -4.29 5.27 14.39
N LYS A 74 -4.13 6.44 13.77
CA LYS A 74 -5.25 7.12 13.12
C LYS A 74 -5.77 6.28 11.97
N LEU A 75 -7.05 5.93 12.03
CA LEU A 75 -7.73 5.20 10.97
C LEU A 75 -8.10 6.15 9.83
N PHE A 76 -7.86 5.69 8.61
CA PHE A 76 -8.25 6.33 7.35
C PHE A 76 -8.61 5.25 6.32
N THR A 77 -9.24 5.64 5.22
CA THR A 77 -9.58 4.69 4.16
C THR A 77 -8.36 4.36 3.30
N ILE A 78 -8.13 3.07 3.04
CA ILE A 78 -6.95 2.57 2.31
C ILE A 78 -6.87 3.09 0.86
N GLN A 79 -8.02 3.37 0.25
CA GLN A 79 -8.14 3.91 -1.10
C GLN A 79 -7.33 3.07 -2.12
N SER A 80 -6.67 3.73 -3.07
CA SER A 80 -5.90 3.08 -4.14
C SER A 80 -4.76 2.18 -3.65
N ILE A 81 -4.39 2.22 -2.37
CA ILE A 81 -3.38 1.29 -1.82
C ILE A 81 -3.86 -0.15 -1.92
N SER A 82 -5.17 -0.37 -1.78
CA SER A 82 -5.80 -1.70 -1.88
C SER A 82 -5.54 -2.43 -3.21
N LYS A 83 -5.36 -1.69 -4.30
CA LYS A 83 -5.27 -2.22 -5.66
C LYS A 83 -4.15 -3.25 -5.83
N ALA A 84 -2.99 -3.00 -5.22
CA ALA A 84 -1.85 -3.90 -5.28
C ALA A 84 -2.16 -5.28 -4.68
N PHE A 85 -2.86 -5.28 -3.54
CA PHE A 85 -3.19 -6.50 -2.81
C PHE A 85 -4.32 -7.27 -3.50
N VAL A 86 -5.32 -6.58 -4.04
CA VAL A 86 -6.41 -7.21 -4.80
C VAL A 86 -5.92 -7.79 -6.12
N PHE A 87 -4.92 -7.18 -6.77
CA PHE A 87 -4.21 -7.81 -7.89
C PHE A 87 -3.54 -9.13 -7.48
N GLY A 88 -2.84 -9.14 -6.34
CA GLY A 88 -2.28 -10.36 -5.77
C GLY A 88 -3.32 -11.45 -5.52
N LEU A 89 -4.49 -11.09 -4.98
CA LEU A 89 -5.59 -12.03 -4.76
C LEU A 89 -6.18 -12.57 -6.07
N ALA A 90 -6.31 -11.73 -7.10
CA ALA A 90 -6.75 -12.17 -8.42
C ALA A 90 -5.77 -13.19 -9.05
N LEU A 91 -4.46 -12.99 -8.85
CA LEU A 91 -3.42 -13.95 -9.24
C LEU A 91 -3.54 -15.27 -8.47
N GLU A 92 -3.79 -15.25 -7.16
CA GLU A 92 -4.05 -16.48 -6.39
C GLU A 92 -5.30 -17.21 -6.88
N ASP A 93 -6.33 -16.47 -7.27
CA ASP A 93 -7.60 -17.03 -7.73
C ASP A 93 -7.50 -17.70 -9.10
N HIS A 94 -6.79 -17.09 -10.06
CA HIS A 94 -6.86 -17.53 -11.47
C HIS A 94 -5.51 -17.78 -12.14
N GLY A 95 -4.40 -17.43 -11.49
CA GLY A 95 -3.06 -17.52 -12.07
C GLY A 95 -2.74 -16.40 -13.08
N ARG A 96 -1.44 -16.25 -13.38
CA ARG A 96 -0.91 -15.17 -14.22
C ARG A 96 -1.54 -15.09 -15.60
N GLU A 97 -1.65 -16.22 -16.29
CA GLU A 97 -2.08 -16.24 -17.68
C GLU A 97 -3.50 -15.66 -17.83
N TYR A 98 -4.42 -16.11 -16.99
CA TYR A 98 -5.79 -15.64 -17.02
C TYR A 98 -5.90 -14.17 -16.59
N VAL A 99 -5.22 -13.76 -15.50
CA VAL A 99 -5.24 -12.36 -15.06
C VAL A 99 -4.66 -11.43 -16.13
N ASN A 100 -3.54 -11.82 -16.76
CA ASN A 100 -2.89 -11.03 -17.81
C ASN A 100 -3.71 -10.97 -19.11
N SER A 101 -4.67 -11.89 -19.30
CA SER A 101 -5.66 -11.78 -20.38
C SER A 101 -6.68 -10.64 -20.15
N LYS A 102 -6.86 -10.20 -18.90
CA LYS A 102 -7.85 -9.19 -18.50
C LYS A 102 -7.24 -7.82 -18.19
N VAL A 103 -6.01 -7.78 -17.70
CA VAL A 103 -5.29 -6.56 -17.33
C VAL A 103 -3.81 -6.73 -17.71
N SER A 104 -3.20 -5.69 -18.28
CA SER A 104 -1.76 -5.69 -18.57
C SER A 104 -0.95 -5.33 -17.31
N VAL A 105 0.36 -5.11 -17.46
CA VAL A 105 1.27 -4.74 -16.36
C VAL A 105 2.14 -3.52 -16.70
N GLU A 106 1.89 -2.89 -17.84
CA GLU A 106 2.67 -1.79 -18.37
C GLU A 106 2.25 -0.45 -17.73
N PRO A 107 3.19 0.48 -17.49
CA PRO A 107 2.85 1.83 -17.08
C PRO A 107 2.07 2.57 -18.17
N THR A 108 1.26 3.54 -17.78
CA THR A 108 0.59 4.45 -18.71
C THR A 108 1.43 5.71 -18.88
N GLY A 109 1.56 6.20 -20.12
CA GLY A 109 2.01 7.58 -20.38
C GLY A 109 0.90 8.62 -20.16
N GLU A 110 -0.35 8.15 -20.08
CA GLU A 110 -1.53 8.95 -19.84
C GLU A 110 -1.71 9.25 -18.35
N ALA A 111 -2.43 10.34 -18.05
CA ALA A 111 -2.82 10.68 -16.69
C ALA A 111 -3.48 9.48 -16.00
N PHE A 112 -3.11 9.21 -14.73
CA PHE A 112 -3.56 8.00 -14.01
C PHE A 112 -5.07 7.77 -13.97
N ASN A 113 -5.85 8.83 -14.16
CA ASN A 113 -7.30 8.77 -14.12
C ASN A 113 -7.92 8.55 -15.52
N ALA A 114 -7.18 8.75 -16.61
CA ALA A 114 -7.70 8.74 -17.98
C ALA A 114 -8.50 7.45 -18.30
N ILE A 115 -9.59 7.61 -19.07
CA ILE A 115 -10.42 6.48 -19.53
C ILE A 115 -9.78 5.93 -20.80
N VAL A 116 -8.60 5.33 -20.66
CA VAL A 116 -7.82 4.80 -21.79
C VAL A 116 -7.54 3.33 -21.55
N LEU A 117 -7.78 2.53 -22.59
CA LEU A 117 -7.39 1.14 -22.67
C LEU A 117 -6.30 1.03 -23.73
N ASP A 118 -5.49 -0.02 -23.66
CA ASP A 118 -4.51 -0.33 -24.68
C ASP A 118 -5.22 -0.51 -26.03
N GLU A 119 -4.90 0.30 -27.05
CA GLU A 119 -5.65 0.32 -28.31
C GLU A 119 -5.50 -0.98 -29.13
N LEU A 120 -4.43 -1.75 -28.89
CA LEU A 120 -4.14 -2.99 -29.59
C LEU A 120 -4.87 -4.18 -28.95
N THR A 121 -4.91 -4.21 -27.62
CA THR A 121 -5.37 -5.36 -26.84
C THR A 121 -6.69 -5.11 -26.10
N ASN A 122 -7.14 -3.86 -26.04
CA ASN A 122 -8.30 -3.37 -25.28
C ASN A 122 -8.25 -3.66 -23.77
N ARG A 123 -7.10 -4.06 -23.25
CA ARG A 123 -6.87 -4.31 -21.82
C ARG A 123 -6.58 -3.00 -21.11
N PRO A 124 -6.97 -2.86 -19.83
CA PRO A 124 -6.40 -1.83 -18.98
C PRO A 124 -4.89 -2.03 -18.85
N TYR A 125 -4.12 -0.95 -18.82
CA TYR A 125 -2.66 -1.00 -18.87
C TYR A 125 -2.01 -1.68 -17.66
N ASN A 126 -2.54 -1.49 -16.46
CA ASN A 126 -2.01 -2.11 -15.25
C ASN A 126 -3.06 -2.13 -14.12
N PRO A 127 -2.91 -2.99 -13.11
CA PRO A 127 -3.83 -3.05 -11.97
C PRO A 127 -3.79 -1.83 -11.02
N MET A 128 -2.84 -0.90 -11.17
CA MET A 128 -2.71 0.25 -10.26
C MET A 128 -3.56 1.45 -10.67
N VAL A 129 -3.99 1.52 -11.94
CA VAL A 129 -5.01 2.45 -12.43
C VAL A 129 -6.42 1.93 -12.15
N ASN A 130 -7.43 2.82 -12.18
CA ASN A 130 -8.81 2.44 -11.81
C ASN A 130 -9.37 1.34 -12.71
N ALA A 131 -9.14 1.40 -14.03
CA ALA A 131 -9.63 0.40 -14.97
C ALA A 131 -9.08 -1.00 -14.64
N GLY A 132 -7.76 -1.13 -14.47
CA GLY A 132 -7.16 -2.41 -14.11
C GLY A 132 -7.56 -2.89 -12.72
N ALA A 133 -7.71 -1.98 -11.76
CA ALA A 133 -8.20 -2.33 -10.44
C ALA A 133 -9.62 -2.91 -10.49
N ILE A 134 -10.55 -2.26 -11.19
CA ILE A 134 -11.92 -2.78 -11.39
C ILE A 134 -11.88 -4.15 -12.08
N ALA A 135 -11.02 -4.32 -13.10
CA ALA A 135 -10.83 -5.61 -13.76
C ALA A 135 -10.33 -6.70 -12.80
N THR A 136 -9.34 -6.40 -11.95
CA THR A 136 -8.87 -7.36 -10.92
C THR A 136 -9.92 -7.63 -9.84
N THR A 137 -10.72 -6.63 -9.45
CA THR A 137 -11.81 -6.81 -8.49
C THR A 137 -12.90 -7.72 -9.05
N ASP A 138 -13.18 -7.65 -10.36
CA ASP A 138 -14.14 -8.53 -11.04
C ASP A 138 -13.78 -10.02 -10.91
N LEU A 139 -12.47 -10.30 -10.88
CA LEU A 139 -11.91 -11.64 -10.81
C LEU A 139 -11.99 -12.28 -9.42
N ILE A 140 -12.25 -11.52 -8.36
CA ILE A 140 -12.28 -12.09 -7.00
C ILE A 140 -13.37 -13.15 -6.88
N LYS A 141 -12.97 -14.37 -6.49
CA LYS A 141 -13.87 -15.53 -6.38
C LYS A 141 -14.91 -15.36 -5.27
N GLY A 142 -16.11 -15.85 -5.56
CA GLY A 142 -17.25 -15.92 -4.63
C GLY A 142 -18.55 -16.03 -5.42
N LYS A 143 -19.58 -16.66 -4.85
CA LYS A 143 -20.87 -16.88 -5.54
C LYS A 143 -21.74 -15.61 -5.62
N ASN A 144 -21.46 -14.63 -4.77
CA ASN A 144 -22.19 -13.37 -4.65
C ASN A 144 -21.29 -12.31 -3.99
N GLY A 145 -21.76 -11.05 -3.96
CA GLY A 145 -21.03 -9.94 -3.36
C GLY A 145 -20.58 -10.16 -1.91
N THR A 146 -21.39 -10.81 -1.07
CA THR A 146 -21.04 -11.09 0.33
C THR A 146 -19.85 -12.05 0.45
N GLU A 147 -19.84 -13.14 -0.31
CA GLU A 147 -18.73 -14.09 -0.31
C GLU A 147 -17.44 -13.45 -0.86
N ARG A 148 -17.55 -12.63 -1.90
CA ARG A 148 -16.40 -11.90 -2.48
C ARG A 148 -15.83 -10.87 -1.51
N LEU A 149 -16.70 -10.12 -0.82
CA LEU A 149 -16.28 -9.18 0.21
C LEU A 149 -15.59 -9.89 1.37
N LYS A 150 -16.17 -11.00 1.86
CA LYS A 150 -15.56 -11.81 2.91
C LYS A 150 -14.15 -12.28 2.50
N ARG A 151 -14.00 -12.81 1.28
CA ARG A 151 -12.70 -13.24 0.74
C ARG A 151 -11.68 -12.10 0.72
N LEU A 152 -12.10 -10.90 0.34
CA LEU A 152 -11.27 -9.71 0.31
C LEU A 152 -10.82 -9.27 1.72
N LEU A 153 -11.74 -9.25 2.69
CA LEU A 153 -11.41 -8.90 4.08
C LEU A 153 -10.51 -9.97 4.75
N GLU A 154 -10.76 -11.25 4.47
CA GLU A 154 -9.90 -12.35 4.90
C GLU A 154 -8.49 -12.21 4.33
N MET A 155 -8.34 -11.82 3.06
CA MET A 155 -7.02 -11.52 2.49
C MET A 155 -6.32 -10.42 3.29
N PHE A 156 -6.95 -9.26 3.53
CA PHE A 156 -6.32 -8.18 4.32
C PHE A 156 -5.95 -8.63 5.72
N LYS A 157 -6.79 -9.44 6.38
CA LYS A 157 -6.49 -10.02 7.69
C LYS A 157 -5.23 -10.87 7.69
N ARG A 158 -4.99 -11.68 6.66
CA ARG A 158 -3.73 -12.46 6.54
C ARG A 158 -2.50 -11.56 6.44
N TYR A 159 -2.64 -10.43 5.73
CA TYR A 159 -1.55 -9.47 5.59
C TYR A 159 -1.27 -8.69 6.87
N THR A 160 -2.29 -8.24 7.60
CA THR A 160 -2.13 -7.31 8.73
C THR A 160 -2.13 -8.00 10.09
N GLY A 161 -2.68 -9.21 10.17
CA GLY A 161 -2.89 -9.95 11.41
C GLY A 161 -4.13 -9.50 12.20
N ARG A 162 -4.99 -8.65 11.65
CA ARG A 162 -6.22 -8.17 12.33
C ARG A 162 -7.41 -8.04 11.38
N GLU A 163 -8.61 -7.96 11.95
CA GLU A 163 -9.82 -7.69 11.18
C GLU A 163 -9.92 -6.21 10.79
N HIS A 164 -10.59 -5.94 9.67
CA HIS A 164 -10.77 -4.60 9.14
C HIS A 164 -12.24 -4.29 8.86
N ASP A 165 -12.64 -3.07 9.17
CA ASP A 165 -13.96 -2.54 8.90
C ASP A 165 -13.99 -1.74 7.60
N ILE A 166 -15.18 -1.62 7.02
CA ILE A 166 -15.44 -0.69 5.92
C ILE A 166 -16.01 0.60 6.49
N ASN A 167 -15.46 1.73 6.05
CA ASN A 167 -16.07 3.03 6.25
C ASN A 167 -17.31 3.16 5.36
N VAL A 168 -18.48 2.83 5.91
CA VAL A 168 -19.76 2.87 5.18
C VAL A 168 -20.07 4.25 4.59
N PRO A 169 -19.91 5.38 5.33
CA PRO A 169 -20.07 6.71 4.74
C PRO A 169 -19.23 6.94 3.47
N VAL A 170 -17.92 6.68 3.52
CA VAL A 170 -17.04 6.82 2.34
C VAL A 170 -17.48 5.89 1.21
N PHE A 171 -17.80 4.64 1.51
CA PHE A 171 -18.31 3.68 0.51
C PHE A 171 -19.57 4.21 -0.21
N LEU A 172 -20.55 4.71 0.53
CA LEU A 172 -21.79 5.21 -0.06
C LEU A 172 -21.55 6.48 -0.88
N SER A 173 -20.71 7.39 -0.43
CA SER A 173 -20.35 8.62 -1.17
C SER A 173 -19.58 8.33 -2.45
N GLU A 174 -18.58 7.46 -2.41
CA GLU A 174 -17.84 6.98 -3.59
C GLU A 174 -18.78 6.27 -4.57
N LYS A 175 -19.67 5.41 -4.07
CA LYS A 175 -20.67 4.73 -4.90
C LYS A 175 -21.61 5.73 -5.56
N ALA A 176 -22.11 6.74 -4.84
CA ALA A 176 -23.04 7.73 -5.38
C ALA A 176 -22.42 8.60 -6.48
N THR A 177 -21.14 8.95 -6.35
CA THR A 177 -20.43 9.91 -7.22
C THR A 177 -19.49 9.24 -8.25
N GLY A 178 -19.29 7.93 -8.19
CA GLY A 178 -18.38 7.15 -9.03
C GLY A 178 -18.80 6.98 -10.50
N TYR A 179 -19.33 8.02 -11.15
CA TYR A 179 -19.76 7.99 -12.55
C TYR A 179 -18.64 7.61 -13.52
N ARG A 180 -17.41 8.09 -13.26
CA ARG A 180 -16.22 7.74 -14.06
C ARG A 180 -15.93 6.25 -14.03
N ASN A 181 -15.96 5.64 -12.84
CA ASN A 181 -15.72 4.21 -12.67
C ASN A 181 -16.81 3.37 -13.35
N ARG A 182 -18.07 3.85 -13.35
CA ARG A 182 -19.15 3.23 -14.14
C ARG A 182 -18.87 3.28 -15.63
N ALA A 183 -18.50 4.44 -16.17
CA ALA A 183 -18.17 4.58 -17.58
C ALA A 183 -17.02 3.65 -18.00
N ILE A 184 -15.96 3.58 -17.17
CA ILE A 184 -14.85 2.64 -17.35
C ILE A 184 -15.34 1.19 -17.36
N ALA A 185 -16.17 0.79 -16.39
CA ALA A 185 -16.67 -0.59 -16.29
C ALA A 185 -17.52 -1.00 -17.51
N TYR A 186 -18.42 -0.13 -17.98
CA TYR A 186 -19.21 -0.41 -19.19
C TYR A 186 -18.34 -0.50 -20.45
N LEU A 187 -17.30 0.34 -20.56
CA LEU A 187 -16.34 0.24 -21.66
C LEU A 187 -15.57 -1.09 -21.61
N MET A 188 -15.11 -1.48 -20.42
CA MET A 188 -14.41 -2.75 -20.21
C MET A 188 -15.32 -3.96 -20.47
N LEU A 189 -16.63 -3.88 -20.18
CA LEU A 189 -17.60 -4.93 -20.50
C LEU A 189 -17.70 -5.14 -22.01
N ASN A 190 -17.75 -4.06 -22.80
CA ASN A 190 -17.76 -4.14 -24.26
C ASN A 190 -16.56 -4.92 -24.82
N PHE A 191 -15.39 -4.79 -24.18
CA PHE A 191 -14.17 -5.49 -24.58
C PHE A 191 -13.97 -6.85 -23.89
N GLY A 192 -14.90 -7.27 -23.03
CA GLY A 192 -14.82 -8.55 -22.31
C GLY A 192 -13.74 -8.58 -21.21
N MET A 193 -13.31 -7.41 -20.72
CA MET A 193 -12.31 -7.29 -19.65
C MET A 193 -12.91 -7.43 -18.25
N VAL A 194 -14.21 -7.14 -18.11
CA VAL A 194 -15.03 -7.42 -16.91
C VAL A 194 -16.27 -8.20 -17.31
N SER A 195 -16.87 -8.93 -16.37
CA SER A 195 -18.14 -9.62 -16.61
C SER A 195 -19.35 -8.68 -16.53
N ASP A 196 -20.52 -9.20 -16.89
CA ASP A 196 -21.81 -8.51 -16.88
C ASP A 196 -22.34 -8.14 -15.47
N LYS A 197 -21.67 -8.59 -14.40
CA LYS A 197 -22.02 -8.28 -13.00
C LYS A 197 -21.50 -6.91 -12.54
N ILE A 198 -21.57 -5.89 -13.41
CA ILE A 198 -20.94 -4.58 -13.22
C ILE A 198 -21.23 -3.98 -11.84
N ASP A 199 -22.50 -3.95 -11.42
CA ASP A 199 -22.88 -3.31 -10.15
C ASP A 199 -22.27 -4.02 -8.94
N GLU A 200 -22.22 -5.35 -8.95
CA GLU A 200 -21.59 -6.13 -7.87
C GLU A 200 -20.07 -5.89 -7.83
N THR A 201 -19.43 -5.85 -9.00
CA THR A 201 -17.98 -5.60 -9.11
C THR A 201 -17.62 -4.18 -8.69
N LEU A 202 -18.42 -3.17 -9.07
CA LEU A 202 -18.21 -1.80 -8.64
C LEU A 202 -18.47 -1.63 -7.14
N ASP A 203 -19.52 -2.26 -6.60
CA ASP A 203 -19.78 -2.24 -5.15
C ASP A 203 -18.59 -2.81 -4.38
N LEU A 204 -18.04 -3.95 -4.80
CA LEU A 204 -16.86 -4.54 -4.20
C LEU A 204 -15.63 -3.63 -4.33
N TYR A 205 -15.44 -2.97 -5.48
CA TYR A 205 -14.34 -2.03 -5.70
C TYR A 205 -14.43 -0.79 -4.79
N PHE A 206 -15.63 -0.25 -4.58
CA PHE A 206 -15.82 0.87 -3.66
C PHE A 206 -15.67 0.42 -2.21
N GLN A 207 -16.18 -0.76 -1.83
CA GLN A 207 -15.97 -1.35 -0.50
C GLN A 207 -14.47 -1.55 -0.21
N GLN A 208 -13.73 -2.07 -1.18
CA GLN A 208 -12.28 -2.24 -1.15
C GLN A 208 -11.55 -0.91 -0.85
N CYS A 209 -11.92 0.17 -1.55
CA CYS A 209 -11.29 1.48 -1.35
C CYS A 209 -11.61 2.08 0.03
N SER A 210 -12.75 1.69 0.62
CA SER A 210 -13.25 2.20 1.89
C SER A 210 -12.82 1.41 3.12
N ILE A 211 -11.93 0.42 2.99
CA ILE A 211 -11.41 -0.33 4.16
C ILE A 211 -10.61 0.61 5.07
N LEU A 212 -10.84 0.52 6.37
CA LEU A 212 -10.13 1.29 7.38
C LEU A 212 -8.79 0.65 7.76
N VAL A 213 -7.74 1.44 7.60
CA VAL A 213 -6.35 1.10 7.95
C VAL A 213 -5.69 2.25 8.69
N ASN A 214 -4.56 1.98 9.33
CA ASN A 214 -3.66 2.96 9.90
C ASN A 214 -2.22 2.77 9.35
N ALA A 215 -1.27 3.59 9.79
CA ALA A 215 0.11 3.50 9.31
C ALA A 215 0.78 2.15 9.64
N LYS A 216 0.43 1.54 10.78
CA LYS A 216 0.94 0.21 11.18
C LYS A 216 0.47 -0.87 10.22
N ASP A 217 -0.80 -0.83 9.81
CA ASP A 217 -1.33 -1.78 8.83
C ASP A 217 -0.63 -1.65 7.48
N LEU A 218 -0.38 -0.42 7.02
CA LEU A 218 0.35 -0.17 5.78
C LEU A 218 1.78 -0.70 5.85
N ALA A 219 2.46 -0.54 6.99
CA ALA A 219 3.80 -1.08 7.20
C ALA A 219 3.79 -2.62 7.23
N MET A 220 2.79 -3.22 7.88
CA MET A 220 2.63 -4.68 7.97
C MET A 220 2.30 -5.32 6.61
N LEU A 221 1.43 -4.67 5.82
CA LEU A 221 1.14 -5.03 4.42
C LEU A 221 2.44 -5.08 3.60
N ALA A 222 3.26 -4.03 3.68
CA ALA A 222 4.53 -3.96 2.99
C ALA A 222 5.55 -4.99 3.51
N ALA A 223 5.65 -5.18 4.83
CA ALA A 223 6.61 -6.10 5.43
C ALA A 223 6.28 -7.55 5.11
N THR A 224 4.99 -7.88 4.99
CA THR A 224 4.52 -9.19 4.51
C THR A 224 5.00 -9.46 3.08
N LEU A 225 4.90 -8.48 2.18
CA LEU A 225 5.44 -8.61 0.81
C LEU A 225 6.99 -8.64 0.80
N ALA A 226 7.64 -7.81 1.63
CA ALA A 226 9.09 -7.82 1.80
C ALA A 226 9.61 -9.19 2.28
N ASN A 227 8.80 -9.91 3.05
CA ASN A 227 9.07 -11.23 3.61
C ASN A 227 8.45 -12.38 2.77
N GLY A 228 8.42 -12.23 1.45
CA GLY A 228 8.03 -13.32 0.54
C GLY A 228 6.56 -13.75 0.66
N GLY A 229 5.68 -12.86 1.11
CA GLY A 229 4.25 -13.12 1.26
C GLY A 229 3.85 -13.74 2.60
N ILE A 230 4.77 -13.80 3.58
CA ILE A 230 4.51 -14.30 4.93
C ILE A 230 4.46 -13.13 5.91
N ASN A 231 3.37 -12.99 6.66
CA ASN A 231 3.26 -11.95 7.68
C ASN A 231 4.36 -12.17 8.75
N PRO A 232 5.21 -11.16 9.00
CA PRO A 232 6.40 -11.33 9.84
C PRO A 232 6.06 -11.55 11.32
N VAL A 233 4.85 -11.24 11.77
CA VAL A 233 4.40 -11.43 13.16
C VAL A 233 3.57 -12.70 13.31
N THR A 234 2.50 -12.86 12.54
CA THR A 234 1.59 -14.01 12.64
C THR A 234 2.16 -15.28 12.02
N LYS A 235 3.18 -15.14 11.15
CA LYS A 235 3.79 -16.21 10.35
C LYS A 235 2.80 -16.88 9.38
N GLU A 236 1.63 -16.27 9.16
CA GLU A 236 0.66 -16.73 8.18
C GLU A 236 1.06 -16.33 6.76
N ARG A 237 0.82 -17.20 5.78
CA ARG A 237 1.02 -16.89 4.36
C ARG A 237 -0.17 -16.06 3.84
N ALA A 238 0.09 -14.78 3.57
CA ALA A 238 -0.90 -13.85 3.05
C ALA A 238 -1.04 -13.90 1.52
N ILE A 239 -0.02 -14.38 0.82
CA ILE A 239 -0.04 -14.62 -0.62
C ILE A 239 0.95 -15.74 -0.98
N ASP A 240 0.60 -16.54 -2.00
CA ASP A 240 1.55 -17.46 -2.63
C ASP A 240 2.82 -16.71 -3.06
N GLU A 241 3.98 -17.19 -2.61
CA GLU A 241 5.29 -16.57 -2.84
C GLU A 241 5.57 -16.29 -4.31
N ARG A 242 5.03 -17.13 -5.20
CA ARG A 242 5.22 -16.99 -6.64
C ARG A 242 4.68 -15.66 -7.14
N TYR A 243 3.58 -15.16 -6.58
CA TYR A 243 2.94 -13.91 -7.03
C TYR A 243 3.48 -12.64 -6.35
N VAL A 244 4.32 -12.78 -5.33
CA VAL A 244 4.90 -11.63 -4.61
C VAL A 244 5.72 -10.76 -5.56
N GLN A 245 6.56 -11.38 -6.39
CA GLN A 245 7.36 -10.64 -7.38
C GLN A 245 6.49 -9.88 -8.38
N ASP A 246 5.38 -10.48 -8.83
CA ASP A 246 4.45 -9.85 -9.77
C ASP A 246 3.84 -8.57 -9.16
N VAL A 247 3.35 -8.66 -7.92
CA VAL A 247 2.76 -7.51 -7.20
C VAL A 247 3.80 -6.41 -6.99
N ILE A 248 4.98 -6.75 -6.46
CA ILE A 248 6.05 -5.78 -6.16
C ILE A 248 6.55 -5.10 -7.44
N SER A 249 6.68 -5.84 -8.55
CA SER A 249 7.14 -5.27 -9.82
C SER A 249 6.19 -4.19 -10.33
N VAL A 250 4.89 -4.46 -10.29
CA VAL A 250 3.87 -3.48 -10.73
C VAL A 250 3.74 -2.32 -9.75
N MET A 251 3.96 -2.54 -8.45
CA MET A 251 4.03 -1.44 -7.48
C MET A 251 5.18 -0.48 -7.79
N LEU A 252 6.35 -1.00 -8.19
CA LEU A 252 7.50 -0.17 -8.55
C LEU A 252 7.23 0.70 -9.79
N SER A 253 6.66 0.11 -10.85
CA SER A 253 6.49 0.81 -12.13
C SER A 253 5.24 1.68 -12.19
N CYS A 254 4.19 1.36 -11.43
CA CYS A 254 2.85 1.95 -11.61
C CYS A 254 2.21 2.49 -10.31
N GLY A 255 2.91 2.42 -9.18
CA GLY A 255 2.27 2.58 -7.87
C GLY A 255 2.05 4.02 -7.36
N MET A 256 2.74 5.00 -7.90
CA MET A 256 2.78 6.38 -7.39
C MET A 256 2.12 7.39 -8.33
N TYR A 257 1.04 6.97 -9.01
CA TYR A 257 0.33 7.76 -10.03
C TYR A 257 1.31 8.28 -11.09
N ASP A 258 1.17 9.54 -11.50
CA ASP A 258 2.02 10.22 -12.49
C ASP A 258 3.45 10.50 -11.94
N ALA A 259 3.74 10.13 -10.68
CA ALA A 259 5.08 10.21 -10.10
C ALA A 259 5.87 8.88 -10.20
N SER A 260 5.29 7.79 -10.72
CA SER A 260 5.90 6.45 -10.65
C SER A 260 7.30 6.37 -11.26
N GLY A 261 7.54 7.02 -12.41
CA GLY A 261 8.87 7.06 -13.03
C GLY A 261 9.91 7.83 -12.20
N GLU A 262 9.55 9.00 -11.68
CA GLU A 262 10.43 9.80 -10.82
C GLU A 262 10.69 9.10 -9.48
N TRP A 263 9.68 8.43 -8.93
CA TRP A 263 9.77 7.64 -7.72
C TRP A 263 10.74 6.46 -7.87
N ALA A 264 10.63 5.70 -8.96
CA ALA A 264 11.54 4.59 -9.25
C ALA A 264 12.99 5.06 -9.43
N TYR A 265 13.21 6.28 -9.94
CA TYR A 265 14.54 6.87 -10.13
C TYR A 265 15.15 7.43 -8.83
N ARG A 266 14.36 8.10 -7.98
CA ARG A 266 14.87 8.78 -6.77
C ARG A 266 14.83 7.91 -5.53
N VAL A 267 13.72 7.20 -5.32
CA VAL A 267 13.44 6.44 -4.10
C VAL A 267 13.68 4.95 -4.33
N GLY A 268 13.24 4.42 -5.46
CA GLY A 268 13.52 3.04 -5.89
C GLY A 268 12.94 1.96 -4.98
N LEU A 269 11.91 2.28 -4.19
CA LEU A 269 11.16 1.32 -3.37
C LEU A 269 9.84 0.99 -4.05
N PRO A 270 9.47 -0.27 -4.29
CA PRO A 270 8.11 -0.62 -4.69
C PRO A 270 7.08 -0.03 -3.70
N ALA A 271 6.14 0.76 -4.19
CA ALA A 271 5.23 1.51 -3.31
C ALA A 271 3.83 1.66 -3.91
N LYS A 272 2.86 2.02 -3.08
CA LYS A 272 1.54 2.46 -3.53
C LYS A 272 1.04 3.59 -2.65
N SER A 273 0.63 4.69 -3.28
CA SER A 273 -0.06 5.79 -2.60
C SER A 273 -1.59 5.68 -2.70
N GLY A 274 -2.30 6.28 -1.75
CA GLY A 274 -3.74 6.45 -1.75
C GLY A 274 -4.13 7.89 -1.44
N VAL A 275 -5.19 8.37 -2.08
CA VAL A 275 -5.74 9.72 -1.86
C VAL A 275 -6.22 9.98 -0.41
N GLY A 276 -6.30 8.94 0.42
CA GLY A 276 -6.48 9.09 1.85
C GLY A 276 -5.24 9.65 2.58
N GLY A 277 -4.11 9.86 1.90
CA GLY A 277 -2.86 10.36 2.50
C GLY A 277 -1.90 9.25 2.94
N GLY A 278 -2.22 7.99 2.63
CA GLY A 278 -1.37 6.84 2.93
C GLY A 278 -0.33 6.58 1.85
N ILE A 279 0.83 6.06 2.27
CA ILE A 279 1.80 5.38 1.40
C ILE A 279 2.24 4.09 2.08
N THR A 280 2.19 2.99 1.32
CA THR A 280 2.87 1.73 1.67
C THR A 280 4.09 1.58 0.75
N ALA A 281 5.26 1.29 1.31
CA ALA A 281 6.50 1.13 0.53
C ALA A 281 7.30 -0.07 1.05
N ILE A 282 7.96 -0.78 0.14
CA ILE A 282 8.57 -2.08 0.39
C ILE A 282 10.06 -1.98 0.13
N ALA A 283 10.88 -2.42 1.09
CA ALA A 283 12.29 -2.73 0.87
C ALA A 283 12.43 -4.27 0.86
N PRO A 284 12.46 -4.92 -0.33
CA PRO A 284 12.43 -6.37 -0.43
C PRO A 284 13.52 -7.05 0.41
N GLY A 285 13.14 -8.07 1.20
CA GLY A 285 14.05 -8.79 2.08
C GLY A 285 14.60 -7.98 3.27
N LYS A 286 14.04 -6.79 3.55
CA LYS A 286 14.49 -5.91 4.64
C LYS A 286 13.33 -5.50 5.56
N LEU A 287 12.42 -4.67 5.04
CA LEU A 287 11.36 -4.04 5.84
C LEU A 287 10.20 -3.54 4.98
N GLY A 288 9.07 -3.28 5.64
CA GLY A 288 7.93 -2.54 5.10
C GLY A 288 7.78 -1.19 5.79
N ILE A 289 7.33 -0.19 5.04
CA ILE A 289 7.13 1.18 5.48
C ILE A 289 5.65 1.54 5.25
N GLY A 290 5.04 2.14 6.26
CA GLY A 290 3.71 2.71 6.21
C GLY A 290 3.74 4.14 6.72
N THR A 291 3.33 5.10 5.89
CA THR A 291 3.19 6.50 6.30
C THR A 291 1.75 6.95 6.12
N PHE A 292 1.30 7.84 6.99
CA PHE A 292 0.00 8.51 6.85
C PHE A 292 0.17 10.01 7.06
N SER A 293 -0.17 10.81 6.04
CA SER A 293 -0.38 12.24 6.19
C SER A 293 -1.38 12.74 5.13
N PRO A 294 -2.54 13.31 5.53
CA PRO A 294 -3.62 13.66 4.60
C PRO A 294 -3.30 14.65 3.47
N PRO A 295 -2.48 15.71 3.66
CA PRO A 295 -2.19 16.66 2.58
C PRO A 295 -1.46 16.00 1.40
N LEU A 296 -2.03 16.17 0.20
CA LEU A 296 -1.54 15.61 -1.04
C LEU A 296 -0.90 16.69 -1.92
N ASP A 297 0.15 16.32 -2.65
CA ASP A 297 0.72 17.12 -3.73
C ASP A 297 -0.20 17.18 -4.96
N ALA A 298 0.22 17.93 -5.99
CA ALA A 298 -0.54 18.06 -7.25
C ALA A 298 -0.70 16.75 -8.02
N LYS A 299 0.09 15.70 -7.71
CA LYS A 299 0.01 14.36 -8.31
C LYS A 299 -0.83 13.40 -7.45
N GLY A 300 -1.40 13.86 -6.34
CA GLY A 300 -2.26 13.07 -5.46
C GLY A 300 -1.53 12.19 -4.45
N ASN A 301 -0.24 12.45 -4.19
CA ASN A 301 0.58 11.69 -3.25
C ASN A 301 0.82 12.47 -1.95
N SER A 302 0.93 11.78 -0.82
CA SER A 302 1.27 12.39 0.47
C SER A 302 2.71 12.93 0.46
N LEU A 303 2.87 14.25 0.55
CA LEU A 303 4.19 14.90 0.42
C LEU A 303 5.14 14.51 1.57
N ARG A 304 4.64 14.53 2.82
CA ARG A 304 5.43 14.09 3.99
C ARG A 304 5.81 12.62 3.87
N GLY A 305 4.88 11.77 3.43
CA GLY A 305 5.15 10.35 3.20
C GLY A 305 6.23 10.11 2.14
N ILE A 306 6.20 10.86 1.04
CA ILE A 306 7.25 10.82 0.01
C ILE A 306 8.61 11.17 0.62
N LYS A 307 8.70 12.27 1.37
CA LYS A 307 9.95 12.74 1.96
C LYS A 307 10.55 11.79 2.98
N VAL A 308 9.71 11.14 3.78
CA VAL A 308 10.13 10.07 4.69
C VAL A 308 10.73 8.89 3.93
N CYS A 309 10.07 8.44 2.85
CA CYS A 309 10.58 7.33 2.04
C CYS A 309 11.88 7.69 1.29
N GLU A 310 12.00 8.94 0.82
CA GLU A 310 13.21 9.45 0.15
C GLU A 310 14.42 9.41 1.10
N ASP A 311 14.30 9.95 2.31
CA ASP A 311 15.37 9.96 3.30
C ASP A 311 15.71 8.53 3.79
N LEU A 312 14.70 7.70 4.10
CA LEU A 312 14.93 6.30 4.48
C LEU A 312 15.68 5.53 3.39
N SER A 313 15.28 5.72 2.13
CA SER A 313 15.92 5.02 1.01
C SER A 313 17.36 5.45 0.81
N LYS A 314 17.61 6.76 0.88
CA LYS A 314 18.95 7.34 0.74
C LYS A 314 19.86 6.90 1.88
N ASP A 315 19.46 7.16 3.12
CA ASP A 315 20.34 7.05 4.29
C ASP A 315 20.73 5.59 4.57
N PHE A 316 19.82 4.64 4.33
CA PHE A 316 20.06 3.21 4.53
C PHE A 316 20.29 2.40 3.24
N GLY A 317 20.40 3.09 2.10
CA GLY A 317 20.62 2.45 0.79
C GLY A 317 19.55 1.41 0.45
N LEU A 318 18.27 1.74 0.65
CA LEU A 318 17.15 0.81 0.43
C LEU A 318 16.68 0.75 -1.03
N HIS A 319 17.11 1.71 -1.85
CA HIS A 319 16.80 1.76 -3.28
C HIS A 319 17.15 0.42 -3.97
N LEU A 320 16.20 -0.15 -4.73
CA LEU A 320 16.31 -1.51 -5.27
C LEU A 320 17.56 -1.73 -6.14
N PHE A 321 18.00 -0.70 -6.85
CA PHE A 321 19.20 -0.72 -7.70
C PHE A 321 20.47 -0.17 -7.04
N ASN A 322 20.45 0.13 -5.73
CA ASN A 322 21.63 0.64 -5.06
C ASN A 322 22.64 -0.47 -4.79
N VAL A 323 23.84 -0.29 -5.34
CA VAL A 323 25.01 -1.18 -5.13
C VAL A 323 26.12 -0.49 -4.33
N ALA A 324 25.94 0.78 -3.96
CA ALA A 324 26.89 1.52 -3.15
C ALA A 324 26.72 1.19 -1.67
N THR A 325 27.82 1.32 -0.91
CA THR A 325 27.77 1.25 0.55
C THR A 325 26.85 2.35 1.09
N PRO A 326 25.83 2.02 1.90
CA PRO A 326 24.92 3.01 2.44
C PRO A 326 25.63 3.92 3.44
N GLU A 327 25.13 5.15 3.62
CA GLU A 327 25.65 6.08 4.64
C GLU A 327 25.47 5.50 6.05
N ARG A 328 24.40 4.72 6.27
CA ARG A 328 24.07 4.10 7.54
C ARG A 328 23.81 2.60 7.38
N ASN A 329 24.35 1.81 8.31
CA ASN A 329 24.06 0.38 8.37
C ASN A 329 22.70 0.13 9.05
N LEU A 330 21.70 -0.28 8.27
CA LEU A 330 20.34 -0.52 8.78
C LEU A 330 20.31 -1.50 9.97
N GLN A 331 21.11 -2.57 9.95
CA GLN A 331 21.09 -3.58 11.01
C GLN A 331 21.67 -3.04 12.31
N GLU A 332 22.75 -2.25 12.25
CA GLU A 332 23.33 -1.61 13.43
C GLU A 332 22.34 -0.63 14.06
N TRP A 333 21.63 0.14 13.22
CA TRP A 333 20.63 1.09 13.68
C TRP A 333 19.41 0.40 14.29
N ILE A 334 18.98 -0.74 13.74
CA ILE A 334 17.88 -1.53 14.30
C ILE A 334 18.28 -2.18 15.63
N ALA A 335 19.44 -2.86 15.67
CA ALA A 335 19.88 -3.64 16.82
C ALA A 335 20.44 -2.79 17.98
N GLY A 336 20.93 -1.57 17.69
CA GLY A 336 21.63 -0.74 18.67
C GLY A 336 23.04 -1.27 18.94
N GLY A 337 23.96 -1.06 18.00
CA GLY A 337 25.37 -1.41 18.21
C GLY A 337 26.07 -0.50 19.23
N ASP A 338 27.12 -1.02 19.89
CA ASP A 338 27.91 -0.36 20.94
C ASP A 338 28.56 1.00 20.54
N GLY A 339 28.49 1.40 19.26
CA GLY A 339 29.11 2.62 18.72
C GLY A 339 28.15 3.75 18.34
N ILE A 340 26.84 3.62 18.57
CA ILE A 340 25.84 4.63 18.12
C ILE A 340 25.67 5.79 19.12
N ASN A 341 26.31 5.71 20.29
CA ASN A 341 26.26 6.77 21.32
C ASN A 341 27.32 7.89 21.15
N ASP A 342 28.14 7.85 20.10
CA ASP A 342 29.20 8.84 19.86
C ASP A 342 28.85 9.80 18.71
N TRP A 343 27.72 10.51 18.78
CA TRP A 343 27.46 11.73 17.95
C TRP A 343 26.64 12.77 18.70
#